data_AF-A0A2A2RNF0-F1
#
_entry.id   AF-A0A2A2RNF0-F1
#
_cell.length_a   1.000
_cell.length_b   1.000
_cell.length_c   1.000
_cell.angle_alpha   90.00
_cell.angle_beta   90.00
_cell.angle_gamma   90.00
#
_symmetry.space_group_name_H-M   'P 1'
#
loop_
_entity.id
_entity.type
_entity.pdbx_description
1 polymer ?
#
loop_
_entity_poly.entity_id
_entity_poly.type
_entity_poly.pdbx_seq_one_letter_code
_entity_poly.pdbx_strand_id
1 'polypeptide(L)'
;MLAKCTIGADNNVTVRITADAEANPRIKTQEDLVRETKGLLLLHDGQTTTDFLRQASRVDLGVDDRLDPAAPLGHTPEELAKSYTLLRLTARASVTPRKFTLRLPENSPHTVILWLVDERLEQQEPRWVMLIGGDESPLIEADRSIKDEDRPWWQRGRRGRWSLLNVLIYGTFALLATWLVRWIVRNVMP
;
A
#
# COMPACT_ATOMS: atom_id res chain seq x y z
N MET A 1 -16.46 -10.01 6.32
CA MET A 1 -15.91 -9.80 4.97
C MET A 1 -14.45 -9.41 5.06
N LEU A 2 -13.68 -9.64 4.02
CA LEU A 2 -12.27 -9.26 3.92
C LEU A 2 -12.12 -8.12 2.91
N ALA A 3 -11.36 -7.09 3.27
CA ALA A 3 -11.07 -5.97 2.39
C ALA A 3 -9.56 -5.69 2.36
N LYS A 4 -8.96 -5.80 1.18
CA LYS A 4 -7.57 -5.39 0.94
C LYS A 4 -7.58 -4.05 0.24
N CYS A 5 -7.05 -3.02 0.90
CA CYS A 5 -6.83 -1.72 0.29
C CYS A 5 -5.36 -1.60 -0.09
N THR A 6 -5.10 -1.44 -1.38
CA THR A 6 -3.76 -1.37 -1.96
C THR A 6 -3.52 0.01 -2.53
N ILE A 7 -2.45 0.68 -2.11
CA ILE A 7 -1.96 1.91 -2.74
C ILE A 7 -0.89 1.48 -3.75
N GLY A 8 -1.21 1.65 -5.03
CA GLY A 8 -0.31 1.32 -6.12
C GLY A 8 0.84 2.31 -6.22
N ALA A 9 1.90 1.91 -6.94
CA ALA A 9 3.04 2.78 -7.24
C ALA A 9 2.67 4.04 -8.04
N ASP A 10 1.51 4.02 -8.71
CA ASP A 10 0.92 5.12 -9.47
C ASP A 10 -0.04 5.99 -8.64
N ASN A 11 -0.05 5.82 -7.31
CA ASN A 11 -0.93 6.51 -6.36
C ASN A 11 -2.43 6.24 -6.55
N ASN A 12 -2.80 5.24 -7.37
CA ASN A 12 -4.18 4.76 -7.41
C ASN A 12 -4.46 3.82 -6.23
N VAL A 13 -5.68 3.90 -5.73
CA VAL A 13 -6.15 3.07 -4.63
C VAL A 13 -7.00 1.96 -5.20
N THR A 14 -6.64 0.73 -4.89
CA THR A 14 -7.40 -0.47 -5.29
C THR A 14 -7.94 -1.14 -4.03
N VAL A 15 -9.27 -1.26 -3.93
CA VAL A 15 -9.93 -1.97 -2.85
C VAL A 15 -10.50 -3.27 -3.40
N ARG A 16 -10.03 -4.39 -2.84
CA ARG A 16 -10.51 -5.74 -3.15
C ARG A 16 -11.32 -6.26 -1.97
N ILE A 17 -12.63 -6.41 -2.15
CA ILE A 17 -13.53 -6.99 -1.17
C ILE A 17 -13.78 -8.45 -1.53
N THR A 18 -13.64 -9.32 -0.54
CA THR A 18 -13.81 -10.76 -0.68
C THR A 18 -14.77 -11.30 0.37
N ALA A 19 -15.70 -12.15 -0.08
CA ALA A 19 -16.63 -12.87 0.78
C ALA A 19 -16.66 -14.34 0.39
N ASP A 20 -16.62 -15.22 1.37
CA ASP A 20 -16.80 -16.66 1.16
C ASP A 20 -18.29 -16.96 0.94
N ALA A 21 -18.65 -17.44 -0.25
CA ALA A 21 -20.03 -17.76 -0.60
C ALA A 21 -20.60 -18.92 0.21
N GLU A 22 -19.77 -19.83 0.71
CA GLU A 22 -20.22 -20.97 1.51
C GLU A 22 -20.52 -20.53 2.94
N ALA A 23 -19.58 -19.82 3.56
CA ALA A 23 -19.68 -19.39 4.95
C ALA A 23 -20.56 -18.14 5.17
N ASN A 24 -20.71 -17.25 4.18
CA ASN A 24 -21.49 -16.03 4.34
C ASN A 24 -23.00 -16.30 4.13
N PRO A 25 -23.88 -16.02 5.10
CA PRO A 25 -25.32 -16.29 4.94
C PRO A 25 -26.03 -15.35 3.96
N ARG A 26 -25.48 -14.16 3.68
CA ARG A 26 -26.12 -13.10 2.88
C ARG A 26 -25.57 -12.99 1.45
N ILE A 27 -24.33 -13.42 1.23
CA ILE A 27 -23.62 -13.25 -0.04
C ILE A 27 -23.38 -14.62 -0.64
N LYS A 28 -24.20 -15.02 -1.62
CA LYS A 28 -24.09 -16.31 -2.32
C LYS A 28 -23.73 -16.16 -3.79
N THR A 29 -23.97 -14.98 -4.37
CA THR A 29 -23.74 -14.66 -5.79
C THR A 29 -22.94 -13.36 -5.96
N GLN A 30 -22.42 -13.11 -7.16
CA GLN A 30 -21.72 -11.86 -7.46
C GLN A 30 -22.66 -10.65 -7.39
N GLU A 31 -23.93 -10.82 -7.76
CA GLU A 31 -24.97 -9.80 -7.64
C GLU A 31 -25.23 -9.43 -6.17
N ASP A 32 -25.25 -10.44 -5.28
CA ASP A 32 -25.31 -10.19 -3.83
C ASP A 32 -24.09 -9.40 -3.37
N LEU A 33 -22.89 -9.78 -3.82
CA LEU A 33 -21.67 -9.07 -3.44
C LEU A 33 -21.73 -7.60 -3.86
N VAL A 34 -22.16 -7.30 -5.09
CA VAL A 34 -22.31 -5.91 -5.56
C VAL A 34 -23.32 -5.15 -4.71
N ARG A 35 -24.48 -5.76 -4.41
CA ARG A 35 -25.52 -5.13 -3.58
C ARG A 35 -25.02 -4.83 -2.17
N GLU A 36 -24.36 -5.79 -1.52
CA GLU A 36 -23.93 -5.70 -0.13
C GLU A 36 -22.67 -4.82 0.04
N THR A 37 -21.88 -4.61 -1.02
CA THR A 37 -20.70 -3.73 -0.99
C THR A 37 -21.01 -2.29 -1.35
N LYS A 38 -22.16 -2.02 -1.98
CA LYS A 38 -22.60 -0.66 -2.28
C LYS A 38 -22.80 0.15 -0.99
N GLY A 39 -22.07 1.26 -0.87
CA GLY A 39 -22.09 2.08 0.35
C GLY A 39 -21.46 1.42 1.58
N LEU A 40 -20.74 0.30 1.43
CA LEU A 40 -20.10 -0.39 2.55
C LEU A 40 -18.84 0.32 3.02
N LEU A 41 -17.98 0.73 2.08
CA LEU A 41 -16.73 1.42 2.38
C LEU A 41 -16.86 2.87 1.95
N LEU A 42 -16.97 3.76 2.94
CA LEU A 42 -17.14 5.18 2.73
C LEU A 42 -15.80 5.88 2.89
N LEU A 43 -15.40 6.66 1.90
CA LEU A 43 -14.28 7.59 1.99
C LEU A 43 -14.69 8.78 2.86
N HIS A 44 -13.99 8.95 3.98
CA HIS A 44 -14.16 10.10 4.86
C HIS A 44 -12.87 10.94 4.87
N ASP A 45 -13.01 12.25 4.65
CA ASP A 45 -11.88 13.19 4.60
C ASP A 45 -11.77 14.10 5.84
N GLY A 46 -12.59 13.83 6.86
CA GLY A 46 -12.73 14.68 8.05
C GLY A 46 -13.89 15.68 7.97
N GLN A 47 -14.49 15.90 6.78
CA GLN A 47 -15.60 16.82 6.57
C GLN A 47 -16.78 16.17 5.85
N THR A 48 -16.49 15.44 4.77
CA THR A 48 -17.45 14.82 3.88
C THR A 48 -17.24 13.32 3.83
N THR A 49 -18.32 12.62 3.48
CA THR A 49 -18.32 11.17 3.36
C THR A 49 -18.92 10.78 2.02
N THR A 50 -18.17 10.01 1.23
CA THR A 50 -18.60 9.56 -0.11
C THR A 50 -18.38 8.05 -0.26
N ASP A 51 -19.23 7.39 -1.04
CA ASP A 51 -19.06 5.96 -1.32
C ASP A 51 -17.82 5.74 -2.20
N PHE A 52 -16.89 4.88 -1.76
CA PHE A 52 -15.67 4.57 -2.51
C PHE A 52 -15.98 4.09 -3.93
N LEU A 53 -17.04 3.28 -4.10
CA LEU A 53 -17.40 2.73 -5.40
C LEU A 53 -17.90 3.81 -6.38
N ARG A 54 -18.32 4.99 -5.91
CA ARG A 54 -18.66 6.12 -6.79
C ARG A 54 -17.42 6.80 -7.38
N GLN A 55 -16.26 6.69 -6.74
CA GLN A 55 -14.99 7.20 -7.26
C GLN A 55 -14.22 6.15 -8.08
N ALA A 56 -14.70 4.91 -8.10
CA ALA A 56 -14.05 3.82 -8.83
C ALA A 56 -14.13 4.06 -10.35
N SER A 57 -12.97 4.21 -10.97
CA SER A 57 -12.82 4.27 -12.42
C SER A 57 -13.04 2.91 -13.10
N ARG A 58 -12.82 1.83 -12.35
CA ARG A 58 -12.96 0.46 -12.82
C ARG A 58 -13.41 -0.44 -11.68
N VAL A 59 -14.33 -1.34 -11.97
CA VAL A 59 -14.80 -2.39 -11.06
C VAL A 59 -14.77 -3.72 -11.81
N ASP A 60 -14.04 -4.69 -11.26
CA ASP A 60 -13.93 -6.04 -11.78
C ASP A 60 -14.52 -7.03 -10.76
N LEU A 61 -15.38 -7.92 -11.24
CA LEU A 61 -15.93 -9.02 -10.45
C LEU A 61 -15.18 -10.31 -10.79
N GLY A 62 -15.07 -11.20 -9.80
CA GLY A 62 -14.42 -12.49 -10.00
C GLY A 62 -14.77 -13.48 -8.91
N VAL A 63 -14.16 -14.66 -9.04
CA VAL A 63 -14.18 -15.71 -8.03
C VAL A 63 -12.75 -16.18 -7.86
N ASP A 64 -12.30 -16.27 -6.62
CA ASP A 64 -11.02 -16.86 -6.25
C ASP A 64 -11.28 -18.17 -5.50
N ASP A 65 -10.36 -19.13 -5.65
CA ASP A 65 -10.43 -20.45 -5.01
C ASP A 65 -9.56 -20.56 -3.76
N ARG A 66 -8.77 -19.52 -3.45
CA ARG A 66 -7.80 -19.50 -2.36
C ARG A 66 -7.84 -18.20 -1.58
N LEU A 67 -7.59 -18.30 -0.28
CA LEU A 67 -7.44 -17.15 0.61
C LEU A 67 -6.21 -16.31 0.24
N ASP A 68 -6.26 -15.01 0.52
CA ASP A 68 -5.08 -14.15 0.35
C ASP A 68 -4.06 -14.50 1.44
N PRO A 69 -2.85 -14.97 1.09
CA PRO A 69 -1.85 -15.35 2.09
C PRO A 69 -1.34 -14.14 2.89
N ALA A 70 -1.54 -12.91 2.38
CA ALA A 70 -1.22 -11.68 3.10
C ALA A 70 -2.38 -11.17 3.97
N ALA A 71 -3.50 -11.89 4.07
CA ALA A 71 -4.58 -11.53 4.98
C ALA A 71 -4.11 -11.65 6.44
N PRO A 72 -4.44 -10.67 7.32
CA PRO A 72 -3.95 -10.61 8.69
C PRO A 72 -4.73 -11.53 9.65
N LEU A 73 -5.04 -12.75 9.24
CA LEU A 73 -5.88 -13.68 9.99
C LEU A 73 -5.09 -14.81 10.65
N GLY A 74 -3.78 -14.90 10.40
CA GLY A 74 -2.94 -15.97 10.93
C GLY A 74 -3.35 -17.35 10.42
N HIS A 75 -3.71 -17.44 9.13
CA HIS A 75 -4.15 -18.70 8.53
C HIS A 75 -3.13 -19.81 8.70
N THR A 76 -3.62 -21.00 9.02
CA THR A 76 -2.75 -22.18 9.05
C THR A 76 -2.42 -22.60 7.61
N PRO A 77 -1.32 -23.33 7.38
CA PRO A 77 -1.00 -23.88 6.07
C PRO A 77 -2.11 -24.76 5.49
N GLU A 78 -2.85 -25.48 6.34
CA GLU A 78 -3.97 -26.31 5.95
C GLU A 78 -5.15 -25.47 5.44
N GLU A 79 -5.45 -24.34 6.09
CA GLU A 79 -6.47 -23.39 5.62
C GLU A 79 -6.08 -22.79 4.27
N LEU A 80 -4.83 -22.39 4.09
CA LEU A 80 -4.36 -21.83 2.81
C LEU A 80 -4.35 -22.86 1.66
N ALA A 81 -4.24 -24.15 1.98
CA ALA A 81 -4.26 -25.23 1.01
C ALA A 81 -5.67 -25.66 0.59
N LYS A 82 -6.71 -25.27 1.36
CA LYS A 82 -8.10 -25.60 1.07
C LYS A 82 -8.63 -24.79 -0.13
N SER A 83 -9.53 -25.41 -0.89
CA SER A 83 -10.30 -24.72 -1.93
C SER A 83 -11.54 -24.06 -1.33
N TYR A 84 -11.80 -22.82 -1.75
CA TYR A 84 -12.94 -22.00 -1.32
C TYR A 84 -13.75 -21.52 -2.52
N THR A 85 -14.94 -21.00 -2.27
CA THR A 85 -15.72 -20.24 -3.26
C THR A 85 -15.74 -18.78 -2.84
N LEU A 86 -14.68 -18.03 -3.15
CA LEU A 86 -14.53 -16.64 -2.70
C LEU A 86 -15.00 -15.67 -3.78
N LEU A 87 -16.13 -15.01 -3.54
CA LEU A 87 -16.62 -13.96 -4.41
C LEU A 87 -15.78 -12.69 -4.20
N ARG A 88 -15.31 -12.12 -5.30
CA ARG A 88 -14.41 -10.95 -5.30
C ARG A 88 -15.01 -9.78 -6.07
N LEU A 89 -14.91 -8.59 -5.47
CA LEU A 89 -15.09 -7.31 -6.13
C LEU A 89 -13.81 -6.50 -5.97
N THR A 90 -13.21 -6.08 -7.08
CA THR A 90 -12.00 -5.23 -7.08
C THR A 90 -12.33 -3.90 -7.73
N ALA A 91 -12.17 -2.81 -6.99
CA ALA A 91 -12.46 -1.47 -7.46
C ALA A 91 -11.20 -0.61 -7.39
N ARG A 92 -10.87 0.08 -8.50
CA ARG A 92 -9.71 0.96 -8.61
C ARG A 92 -10.16 2.41 -8.81
N ALA A 93 -9.64 3.30 -7.98
CA ALA A 93 -9.99 4.72 -7.96
C ALA A 93 -8.73 5.61 -7.84
N SER A 94 -8.75 6.74 -8.54
CA SER A 94 -7.89 7.88 -8.21
C SER A 94 -8.61 8.73 -7.16
N VAL A 95 -8.45 8.35 -5.89
CA VAL A 95 -9.21 8.94 -4.78
C VAL A 95 -8.88 10.42 -4.59
N THR A 96 -9.91 11.24 -4.45
CA THR A 96 -9.82 12.62 -3.99
C THR A 96 -10.79 12.81 -2.82
N PRO A 97 -10.32 13.29 -1.65
CA PRO A 97 -8.97 13.81 -1.36
C PRO A 97 -7.92 12.71 -1.15
N ARG A 98 -6.64 13.09 -1.20
CA ARG A 98 -5.49 12.16 -1.12
C ARG A 98 -5.18 11.67 0.31
N LYS A 99 -5.82 12.24 1.33
CA LYS A 99 -5.77 11.79 2.73
C LYS A 99 -7.20 11.49 3.17
N PHE A 100 -7.46 10.27 3.63
CA PHE A 100 -8.80 9.84 3.99
C PHE A 100 -8.77 8.63 4.94
N THR A 101 -9.89 8.37 5.60
CA THR A 101 -10.19 7.09 6.27
C THR A 101 -11.27 6.35 5.49
N LEU A 102 -11.30 5.02 5.62
CA LEU A 102 -12.40 4.19 5.16
C LEU A 102 -13.31 3.91 6.35
N ARG A 103 -14.55 4.38 6.27
CA ARG A 103 -15.56 4.24 7.31
C ARG A 103 -16.62 3.24 6.92
N LEU A 104 -17.11 2.47 7.89
CA LEU A 104 -18.34 1.70 7.73
C LEU A 104 -19.57 2.50 8.17
N PRO A 105 -20.71 2.38 7.46
CA PRO A 105 -21.99 2.91 7.93
C PRO A 105 -22.33 2.36 9.33
N GLU A 106 -22.94 3.19 10.18
CA GLU A 106 -23.34 2.80 11.55
C GLU A 106 -24.23 1.55 11.56
N ASN A 107 -25.16 1.45 10.60
CA ASN A 107 -26.07 0.32 10.47
C ASN A 107 -25.58 -0.77 9.51
N SER A 108 -24.25 -0.88 9.30
CA SER A 108 -23.71 -1.92 8.44
C SER A 108 -24.02 -3.31 9.01
N PRO A 109 -24.60 -4.22 8.21
CA PRO A 109 -24.82 -5.60 8.65
C PRO A 109 -23.54 -6.45 8.63
N HIS A 110 -22.41 -5.88 8.21
CA HIS A 110 -21.16 -6.60 7.97
C HIS A 110 -20.03 -6.09 8.84
N THR A 111 -19.30 -7.02 9.45
CA THR A 111 -17.95 -6.79 9.97
C THR A 111 -16.94 -6.93 8.83
N VAL A 112 -16.03 -5.97 8.69
CA VAL A 112 -15.01 -5.95 7.63
C VAL A 112 -13.62 -5.97 8.26
N ILE A 113 -12.81 -6.96 7.93
CA ILE A 113 -11.39 -6.97 8.26
C ILE A 113 -10.67 -6.29 7.10
N LEU A 114 -10.20 -5.07 7.35
CA LEU A 114 -9.51 -4.22 6.39
C LEU A 114 -8.00 -4.27 6.65
N TRP A 115 -7.20 -4.50 5.62
CA TRP A 115 -5.75 -4.30 5.70
C TRP A 115 -5.22 -3.47 4.55
N LEU A 116 -4.14 -2.76 4.84
CA LEU A 116 -3.50 -1.81 3.94
C LEU A 116 -2.20 -2.41 3.42
N VAL A 117 -2.06 -2.37 2.10
CA VAL A 117 -0.80 -2.66 1.40
C VAL A 117 -0.43 -1.41 0.64
N ASP A 118 0.77 -0.88 0.86
CA ASP A 118 1.27 0.23 0.05
C ASP A 118 2.52 -0.26 -0.66
N GLU A 119 2.35 -0.52 -1.96
CA GLU A 119 3.34 -1.15 -2.84
C GLU A 119 4.57 -0.27 -3.06
N ARG A 120 4.49 1.01 -2.67
CA ARG A 120 5.60 1.96 -2.75
C ARG A 120 6.68 1.68 -1.71
N LEU A 121 6.37 0.95 -0.63
CA LEU A 121 7.31 0.68 0.45
C LEU A 121 7.71 -0.80 0.45
N GLU A 122 9.03 -1.03 0.39
CA GLU A 122 9.63 -2.35 0.52
C GLU A 122 9.58 -2.77 2.01
N GLN A 123 8.60 -3.62 2.37
CA GLN A 123 8.42 -4.24 3.70
C GLN A 123 7.84 -3.32 4.80
N GLN A 124 6.53 -3.08 4.73
CA GLN A 124 5.76 -2.50 5.83
C GLN A 124 5.27 -3.57 6.81
N GLU A 125 5.18 -3.19 8.08
CA GLU A 125 4.34 -3.92 9.02
C GLU A 125 2.88 -3.93 8.52
N PRO A 126 2.19 -5.07 8.57
CA PRO A 126 0.82 -5.19 8.11
C PRO A 126 -0.08 -4.30 8.97
N ARG A 127 -0.57 -3.21 8.39
CA ARG A 127 -1.57 -2.34 9.02
C ARG A 127 -2.95 -2.90 8.72
N TRP A 128 -3.66 -3.34 9.75
CA TRP A 128 -5.00 -3.86 9.61
C TRP A 128 -5.90 -3.45 10.77
N VAL A 129 -7.20 -3.51 10.53
CA VAL A 129 -8.23 -3.17 11.50
C VAL A 129 -9.47 -4.01 11.21
N MET A 130 -10.15 -4.44 12.26
CA MET A 130 -11.51 -4.96 12.15
C MET A 130 -12.47 -3.79 12.34
N LEU A 131 -13.30 -3.54 11.33
CA LEU A 131 -14.26 -2.46 11.32
C LEU A 131 -15.67 -3.04 11.53
N ILE A 132 -16.35 -2.54 12.54
CA ILE A 132 -17.80 -2.73 12.76
C ILE A 132 -18.56 -1.45 12.39
N GLY A 133 -19.89 -1.49 12.41
CA GLY A 133 -20.72 -0.36 12.01
C GLY A 133 -20.35 0.93 12.76
N GLY A 134 -19.99 1.97 12.02
CA GLY A 134 -19.56 3.27 12.56
C GLY A 134 -18.04 3.44 12.70
N ASP A 135 -17.26 2.36 12.62
CA ASP A 135 -15.80 2.43 12.76
C ASP A 135 -15.13 3.05 11.53
N GLU A 136 -13.93 3.57 11.75
CA GLU A 136 -13.07 4.14 10.73
C GLU A 136 -11.69 3.45 10.69
N SER A 137 -11.14 3.33 9.50
CA SER A 137 -9.78 2.84 9.32
C SER A 137 -8.74 3.84 9.83
N PRO A 138 -7.49 3.40 10.05
CA PRO A 138 -6.36 4.31 10.13
C PRO A 138 -6.30 5.26 8.93
N LEU A 139 -5.66 6.42 9.12
CA LEU A 139 -5.47 7.39 8.04
C LEU A 139 -4.67 6.79 6.87
N ILE A 140 -5.23 6.93 5.68
CA ILE A 140 -4.65 6.48 4.41
C ILE A 140 -4.17 7.70 3.63
N GLU A 141 -2.90 7.69 3.21
CA GLU A 141 -2.30 8.75 2.40
C GLU A 141 -1.95 8.22 1.00
N ALA A 142 -2.83 8.48 0.03
CA ALA A 142 -2.67 8.04 -1.36
C ALA A 142 -1.55 8.79 -2.10
N ASP A 143 -1.27 10.05 -1.75
CA ASP A 143 -0.18 10.85 -2.34
C ASP A 143 0.88 11.17 -1.28
N ARG A 144 1.64 10.14 -0.89
CA ARG A 144 2.74 10.28 0.06
C ARG A 144 4.05 10.21 -0.71
N SER A 145 4.90 11.23 -0.55
CA SER A 145 6.31 11.10 -0.93
C SER A 145 7.00 10.20 0.11
N ILE A 146 7.65 9.13 -0.36
CA ILE A 146 8.41 8.21 0.51
C ILE A 146 9.49 9.02 1.24
N LYS A 147 9.40 9.11 2.57
CA LYS A 147 10.42 9.77 3.39
C LYS A 147 11.53 8.77 3.72
N ASP A 148 12.72 9.26 4.07
CA ASP A 148 13.84 8.39 4.45
C ASP A 148 13.48 7.54 5.69
N GLU A 149 12.62 8.04 6.56
CA GLU A 149 12.07 7.34 7.74
C GLU A 149 11.25 6.09 7.38
N ASP A 150 10.61 6.06 6.22
CA ASP A 150 9.81 4.93 5.74
C ASP A 150 10.66 3.77 5.24
N ARG A 151 11.96 4.01 5.05
CA ARG A 151 12.89 2.99 4.59
C ARG A 151 13.36 2.15 5.76
N PRO A 152 13.67 0.87 5.52
CA PRO A 152 14.36 0.04 6.50
C PRO A 152 15.62 0.73 7.01
N TRP A 153 15.93 0.54 8.29
CA TRP A 153 17.00 1.27 8.98
C TRP A 153 18.38 1.18 8.30
N TRP A 154 18.66 0.09 7.58
CA TRP A 154 19.91 -0.11 6.84
C TRP A 154 19.99 0.68 5.51
N GLN A 155 18.87 1.21 5.02
CA GLN A 155 18.82 2.09 3.86
C GLN A 155 18.77 3.59 4.23
N ARG A 156 18.41 3.92 5.48
CA ARG A 156 18.37 5.30 5.98
C ARG A 156 19.76 5.94 5.89
N GLY A 157 19.87 7.14 5.32
CA GLY A 157 21.14 7.90 5.26
C GLY A 157 22.10 7.56 4.10
N ARG A 158 21.75 6.66 3.16
CA ARG A 158 22.63 6.35 2.01
C ARG A 158 22.86 7.55 1.05
N ARG A 159 21.99 8.56 1.04
CA ARG A 159 22.17 9.78 0.22
C ARG A 159 23.35 10.65 0.65
N GLY A 160 23.70 10.66 1.94
CA GLY A 160 24.82 11.46 2.46
C GLY A 160 26.19 10.80 2.24
N ARG A 161 26.23 9.47 2.04
CA ARG A 161 27.49 8.72 1.96
C ARG A 161 28.12 8.76 0.56
N TRP A 162 27.30 8.92 -0.49
CA TRP A 162 27.78 9.10 -1.88
C TRP A 162 28.34 10.49 -2.15
N SER A 163 27.85 11.55 -1.50
CA SER A 163 28.44 12.90 -1.65
C SER A 163 29.83 12.97 -1.01
N LEU A 164 30.02 12.39 0.17
CA LEU A 164 31.33 12.31 0.84
C LEU A 164 32.33 11.47 0.04
N LEU A 165 31.90 10.34 -0.54
CA LEU A 165 32.78 9.53 -1.38
C LEU A 165 33.22 10.28 -2.64
N ASN A 166 32.29 10.99 -3.30
CA ASN A 166 32.62 11.82 -4.46
C ASN A 166 33.59 12.96 -4.08
N VAL A 167 33.35 13.66 -2.96
CA VAL A 167 34.27 14.73 -2.50
C VAL A 167 35.66 14.18 -2.17
N LEU A 168 35.76 13.00 -1.55
CA LEU A 168 37.04 12.33 -1.28
C LEU A 168 37.76 11.89 -2.56
N ILE A 169 37.04 11.30 -3.51
CA ILE A 169 37.62 10.85 -4.78
C ILE A 169 38.09 12.07 -5.60
N TYR A 170 37.25 13.07 -5.82
CA TYR A 170 37.64 14.26 -6.58
C TYR A 170 38.73 15.09 -5.88
N GLY A 171 38.69 15.19 -4.54
CA GLY A 171 39.73 15.88 -3.77
C GLY A 171 41.10 15.20 -3.84
N THR A 172 41.13 13.87 -3.78
CA THR A 172 42.39 13.10 -3.90
C THR A 172 42.97 13.15 -5.31
N PHE A 173 42.13 13.10 -6.35
CA PHE A 173 42.59 13.29 -7.74
C PHE A 173 43.16 14.70 -7.97
N ALA A 174 42.56 15.74 -7.39
CA ALA A 174 43.08 17.11 -7.51
C ALA A 174 44.44 17.30 -6.82
N LEU A 175 44.64 16.67 -5.65
CA LEU A 175 45.91 16.67 -4.93
C LEU A 175 47.00 15.86 -5.65
N LEU A 176 46.65 14.72 -6.24
CA LEU A 176 47.56 13.94 -7.08
C LEU A 176 47.97 14.69 -8.34
N ALA A 177 47.02 15.35 -9.01
CA ALA A 177 47.32 16.14 -10.21
C ALA A 177 48.25 17.32 -9.89
N THR A 178 48.01 18.04 -8.79
CA THR A 178 48.88 19.15 -8.37
C THR A 178 50.26 18.67 -7.90
N TRP A 179 50.33 17.54 -7.20
CA TRP A 179 51.61 16.92 -6.86
C TRP A 179 52.39 16.48 -8.11
N LEU A 180 51.72 15.84 -9.08
CA LEU A 180 52.34 15.38 -10.32
C LEU A 180 52.89 16.54 -11.15
N VAL A 181 52.12 17.62 -11.31
CA VAL A 181 52.59 18.84 -12.00
C VAL A 181 53.83 19.41 -11.31
N ARG A 182 53.81 19.50 -9.97
CA ARG A 182 54.94 20.02 -9.20
C ARG A 182 56.18 19.13 -9.27
N TRP A 183 55.99 17.81 -9.35
CA TRP A 183 57.06 16.84 -9.54
C TRP A 183 57.67 16.92 -10.95
N ILE A 184 56.84 17.07 -12.00
CA ILE A 184 57.30 17.23 -13.38
C ILE A 184 58.11 18.53 -13.53
N VAL A 185 57.59 19.66 -13.03
CA VAL A 185 58.29 20.95 -13.08
C VAL A 185 59.65 20.87 -12.39
N ARG A 186 59.76 20.11 -11.30
CA ARG A 186 61.00 20.03 -10.52
C ARG A 186 62.05 19.06 -11.08
N ASN A 187 61.64 18.02 -11.80
CA ASN A 187 62.54 16.94 -12.22
C ASN A 187 62.73 16.80 -13.73
N VAL A 188 61.86 17.41 -14.54
CA VAL A 188 61.86 17.24 -16.01
C VAL A 188 62.16 18.55 -16.74
N MET A 189 61.81 19.71 -16.17
CA MET A 189 62.18 21.02 -16.72
C MET A 189 63.29 21.64 -15.85
N PRO A 190 64.49 21.88 -16.39
CA PRO A 190 65.56 22.57 -15.68
C PRO A 190 65.28 24.08 -15.51
#